data_AF-A0A9Q7FC78-F1
#
_entry.id   AF-A0A9Q7FC78-F1
#
_cell.length_a   1.000
_cell.length_b   1.000
_cell.length_c   1.000
_cell.angle_alpha   90.00
_cell.angle_beta   90.00
_cell.angle_gamma   90.00
#
_symmetry.space_group_name_H-M   'P 1'
#
loop_
_entity.id
_entity.type
_entity.pdbx_description
1 polymer ?
#
loop_
_entity_poly.entity_id
_entity_poly.type
_entity_poly.pdbx_seq_one_letter_code
_entity_poly.pdbx_strand_id
1 'polypeptide(L)' 'MAVDWDQIGTLSNTVGGYDIRTDRLWILVITAKQGHEGPLDEMHIRMSDGKAYAPDGIEVLALSPDRKRG' A
#
# COMPACT_ATOMS: atom_id res chain seq x y z
N MET A 1 -11.31 -9.02 9.97
CA MET A 1 -11.06 -9.45 8.58
C MET A 1 -9.58 -9.73 8.46
N ALA A 2 -9.17 -10.91 7.98
CA ALA A 2 -7.77 -11.18 7.71
C ALA A 2 -7.34 -10.37 6.48
N VAL A 3 -6.25 -9.62 6.59
CA VAL A 3 -5.63 -8.92 5.47
C VAL A 3 -4.79 -9.94 4.72
N ASP A 4 -5.02 -10.08 3.41
CA ASP A 4 -4.16 -10.89 2.54
C ASP A 4 -2.95 -10.04 2.12
N TRP A 5 -1.80 -10.34 2.72
CA TRP A 5 -0.56 -9.59 2.49
C TRP A 5 0.14 -9.96 1.17
N ASP A 6 -0.16 -11.13 0.61
CA ASP A 6 0.37 -11.59 -0.68
C ASP A 6 -0.50 -11.19 -1.87
N GLN A 7 -1.64 -10.55 -1.58
CA GLN A 7 -2.51 -10.01 -2.60
C GLN A 7 -1.84 -8.92 -3.43
N ILE A 8 -2.07 -8.99 -4.74
CA ILE A 8 -1.57 -8.03 -5.72
C ILE A 8 -2.40 -6.74 -5.70
N GLY A 9 -1.70 -5.62 -5.73
CA GLY A 9 -2.26 -4.29 -5.87
C GLY A 9 -1.34 -3.35 -6.63
N THR A 10 -1.74 -2.09 -6.73
CA THR A 10 -0.98 -1.01 -7.37
C THR A 10 -0.88 0.14 -6.37
N LEU A 11 0.30 0.76 -6.26
CA LEU A 11 0.49 2.00 -5.51
C LEU A 11 0.41 3.15 -6.51
N SER A 12 -0.52 4.07 -6.29
CA SER A 12 -0.75 5.22 -7.15
C SER A 12 -0.45 6.50 -6.36
N ASN A 13 0.32 7.41 -6.97
CA ASN A 13 0.46 8.77 -6.46
C ASN A 13 -0.61 9.66 -7.13
N THR A 14 -1.49 10.24 -6.32
CA THR A 14 -2.64 11.04 -6.81
C THR A 14 -2.27 12.42 -7.34
N VAL A 15 -1.06 12.92 -7.05
CA VAL A 15 -0.57 14.25 -7.44
C VAL A 15 0.42 14.17 -8.61
N GLY A 16 1.34 13.20 -8.58
CA GLY A 16 2.34 12.97 -9.63
C GLY A 16 1.80 12.31 -10.89
N GLY A 17 0.61 11.70 -10.82
CA GLY A 17 -0.08 11.12 -11.99
C GLY A 17 0.57 9.87 -12.58
N TYR A 18 1.41 9.17 -11.81
CA TYR A 18 2.06 7.93 -12.23
C TYR A 18 1.70 6.77 -11.31
N ASP A 19 1.62 5.58 -11.88
CA ASP A 19 1.36 4.32 -11.18
C ASP A 19 2.64 3.53 -10.99
N ILE A 20 2.88 3.09 -9.75
CA ILE A 20 3.97 2.17 -9.42
C ILE A 20 3.40 0.77 -9.37
N ARG A 21 3.86 -0.07 -10.30
CA ARG A 21 3.62 -1.51 -10.24
C ARG A 21 4.52 -2.12 -9.16
N THR A 22 3.92 -2.52 -8.06
CA THR A 22 4.54 -3.39 -7.06
C THR A 22 3.56 -4.48 -6.66
N ASP A 23 4.02 -5.72 -6.68
CA ASP A 23 3.12 -6.87 -6.79
C ASP A 23 2.48 -7.38 -5.50
N ARG A 24 2.90 -6.96 -4.31
CA ARG A 24 2.33 -7.48 -3.05
C ARG A 24 2.02 -6.38 -2.05
N LEU A 25 0.92 -6.51 -1.29
CA LEU A 25 0.47 -5.51 -0.32
C LEU A 25 1.56 -5.12 0.68
N TRP A 26 2.36 -6.08 1.17
CA TRP A 26 3.44 -5.76 2.11
C TRP A 26 4.55 -4.89 1.47
N ILE A 27 4.88 -5.12 0.18
CA ILE A 27 5.83 -4.32 -0.58
C ILE A 27 5.25 -2.93 -0.79
N LEU A 28 4.00 -2.86 -1.24
CA LEU A 28 3.26 -1.61 -1.47
C LEU A 28 3.28 -0.71 -0.22
N VAL A 29 2.97 -1.29 0.95
CA VAL A 29 3.00 -0.56 2.24
C VAL A 29 4.41 -0.12 2.62
N ILE A 30 5.45 -0.93 2.38
CA ILE A 30 6.85 -0.52 2.62
C ILE A 30 7.22 0.66 1.73
N THR A 31 7.01 0.53 0.42
CA THR A 31 7.33 1.56 -0.57
C THR A 31 6.64 2.87 -0.24
N ALA A 32 5.36 2.82 0.13
CA ALA A 32 4.61 3.99 0.54
C ALA A 32 5.20 4.66 1.80
N LYS A 33 5.54 3.88 2.84
CA LYS A 33 6.13 4.43 4.07
C LYS A 33 7.57 4.94 3.90
N GLN A 34 8.31 4.45 2.91
CA GLN A 34 9.66 4.93 2.61
C GLN A 34 9.66 6.31 1.93
N GLY A 35 8.50 6.79 1.47
CA GLY A 35 8.38 8.10 0.81
C GLY A 35 9.18 8.18 -0.50
N HIS A 36 9.54 7.03 -1.08
CA HIS A 36 10.37 6.96 -2.30
C HIS A 36 9.66 7.59 -3.50
N GLU A 37 8.33 7.69 -3.41
CA GLU A 37 7.38 8.02 -4.47
C GLU A 37 6.60 9.32 -4.18
N GLY A 38 7.09 10.15 -3.25
CA GLY A 38 6.39 11.34 -2.76
C GLY A 38 5.92 11.19 -1.31
N PRO A 39 5.14 12.16 -0.81
CA PRO A 39 4.63 12.14 0.56
C PRO A 39 3.43 11.17 0.66
N LEU A 40 3.29 10.54 1.84
CA LEU A 40 2.34 9.44 2.05
C LEU A 40 0.88 9.86 1.89
N ASP A 41 0.56 11.12 2.22
CA ASP A 41 -0.77 11.72 2.08
C ASP A 41 -1.24 11.83 0.61
N GLU A 42 -0.33 11.67 -0.35
CA GLU A 42 -0.63 11.62 -1.78
C GLU A 42 -0.75 10.19 -2.32
N MET A 43 -0.65 9.16 -1.46
CA MET A 43 -0.57 7.76 -1.89
C MET A 43 -1.83 6.95 -1.63
N HIS A 44 -2.19 6.12 -2.59
CA HIS A 44 -3.27 5.15 -2.48
C HIS A 44 -2.83 3.78 -2.98
N ILE A 45 -3.19 2.72 -2.26
CA ILE A 45 -3.02 1.34 -2.73
C ILE A 45 -4.37 0.84 -3.26
N ARG A 46 -4.41 0.36 -4.50
CA ARG A 46 -5.58 -0.30 -5.09
C ARG A 46 -5.32 -1.78 -5.26
N MET A 47 -6.13 -2.61 -4.63
CA MET A 47 -6.02 -4.06 -4.67
C MET A 47 -6.77 -4.66 -5.86
N SER A 48 -6.32 -5.83 -6.30
CA SER A 48 -6.95 -6.63 -7.36
C SER A 48 -8.37 -7.09 -7.04
N ASP A 49 -8.74 -7.23 -5.76
CA ASP A 49 -10.13 -7.51 -5.35
C ASP A 49 -11.04 -6.26 -5.34
N GLY A 50 -10.51 -5.10 -5.72
CA GLY A 50 -11.24 -3.84 -5.73
C GLY A 50 -11.16 -3.06 -4.41
N LYS A 51 -10.52 -3.57 -3.35
CA LYS A 51 -10.25 -2.76 -2.16
C LYS A 51 -9.29 -1.61 -2.48
N ALA A 52 -9.41 -0.53 -1.73
CA ALA A 52 -8.47 0.58 -1.79
C ALA A 52 -8.07 1.01 -0.37
N TYR A 53 -6.80 1.36 -0.20
CA TYR A 53 -6.26 1.89 1.05
C TYR A 53 -5.77 3.31 0.79
N ALA A 54 -6.39 4.26 1.47
CA ALA A 54 -5.96 5.65 1.56
C ALA A 54 -4.75 5.77 2.52
N PRO A 55 -4.09 6.93 2.60
CA PRO A 55 -2.91 7.14 3.45
C PRO A 55 -3.08 6.60 4.87
N ASP A 56 -4.19 6.93 5.53
CA ASP A 56 -4.51 6.47 6.89
C ASP A 56 -4.61 4.93 6.98
N GLY A 57 -5.20 4.31 5.95
CA GLY A 57 -5.30 2.86 5.85
C GLY A 57 -3.94 2.19 5.67
N ILE A 58 -3.05 2.81 4.89
CA ILE A 58 -1.67 2.36 4.72
C ILE A 58 -0.91 2.47 6.05
N GLU A 59 -1.14 3.53 6.83
CA GLU A 59 -0.55 3.67 8.17
C GLU A 59 -1.03 2.60 9.14
N VAL A 60 -2.34 2.33 9.18
CA VAL A 60 -2.91 1.26 10.01
C VAL A 60 -2.34 -0.11 9.62
N LEU A 61 -2.21 -0.37 8.32
CA LEU A 61 -1.57 -1.58 7.81
C LEU A 61 -0.10 -1.65 8.21
N ALA A 62 0.66 -0.56 8.12
CA ALA A 62 2.06 -0.53 8.51
C ALA A 62 2.30 -0.83 9.99
N LEU A 63 1.32 -0.49 10.85
CA LEU A 63 1.32 -0.73 12.29
C LEU A 63 0.76 -2.11 12.68
N SER A 64 0.17 -2.85 11.74
CA SER A 64 -0.45 -4.15 12.03
C SER A 64 0.61 -5.24 12.23
N PRO A 65 0.62 -5.93 13.39
CA PRO A 65 1.67 -6.89 13.77
C PRO A 65 1.69 -8.18 12.94
N ASP A 66 0.65 -8.46 12.16
CA ASP A 66 0.57 -9.61 11.24
C ASP A 66 1.50 -9.51 10.03
N ARG A 67 2.21 -8.38 9.87
CA ARG A 67 3.07 -8.07 8.73
C ARG A 67 4.17 -9.11 8.42
N LYS A 68 4.52 -9.99 9.36
CA LYS A 68 5.70 -10.87 9.20
C LYS A 68 5.77 -12.11 10.12
N ARG A 69 4.64 -12.73 10.49
CA ARG A 69 4.69 -14.12 11.02
C ARG A 69 4.51 -15.11 9.86
N GLY A 70 5.51 -15.12 8.99
CA GLY A 70 5.72 -16.06 7.90
C GLY A 70 7.21 -16.14 7.62
#